data_AF-A0A966HGF3-F1
#
_entry.id   AF-A0A966HGF3-F1
#
_cell.length_a   1.000
_cell.length_b   1.000
_cell.length_c   1.000
_cell.angle_alpha   90.00
_cell.angle_beta   90.00
_cell.angle_gamma   90.00
#
_symmetry.space_group_name_H-M   'P 1'
#
loop_
_entity.id
_entity.type
_entity.pdbx_description
1 polymer ?
#
loop_
_entity_poly.entity_id
_entity_poly.type
_entity_poly.pdbx_seq_one_letter_code
_entity_poly.pdbx_strand_id
1 'polypeptide(L)'
;MEFILFLIILVIFIAAPGIRIINQYERGVVLTLGKFSGVKGPGLRLLIPYVQTMRRVDVRTTPIDVPKQEVITKDNVTVGVDAIVYFRVIDSSRAVLETTNYVYATSQFAQAALRDVTGNFELDDLLSKREEISQKIKEIVDAQTDKWGIDVENVKLQNIELPHDMKRAMAKQAEAERERRAAIITAEGEKAAAAAVSEAAAMLSKTPGGINVRTLQTLEKISGEPSQKTLVILPSELTGKINDFIQK
;
A
#
# COMPACT_ATOMS: atom_id res chain seq x y z
N MET A 1 -51.54 -30.83 40.10
CA MET A 1 -50.79 -30.79 38.82
C MET A 1 -50.71 -29.39 38.23
N GLU A 2 -51.80 -28.61 38.23
CA GLU A 2 -51.81 -27.25 37.67
C GLU A 2 -50.80 -26.28 38.32
N PHE A 3 -50.63 -26.34 39.65
CA PHE A 3 -49.65 -25.50 40.35
C PHE A 3 -48.20 -25.83 39.96
N ILE A 4 -47.88 -27.11 39.78
CA ILE A 4 -46.56 -27.56 39.33
C ILE A 4 -46.32 -27.11 37.88
N LEU A 5 -47.34 -27.21 37.03
CA LEU A 5 -47.29 -26.76 35.64
C LEU A 5 -47.06 -25.23 35.55
N PHE A 6 -47.77 -24.45 36.36
CA PHE A 6 -47.62 -23.00 36.43
C PHE A 6 -46.20 -22.59 36.87
N LEU A 7 -45.65 -23.28 37.88
CA LEU A 7 -44.30 -23.02 38.39
C LEU A 7 -43.22 -23.37 37.34
N ILE A 8 -43.41 -24.45 36.58
CA ILE A 8 -42.53 -24.82 35.46
C ILE A 8 -42.57 -23.76 34.36
N ILE A 9 -43.76 -23.30 33.96
CA ILE A 9 -43.92 -22.27 32.92
C ILE A 9 -43.27 -20.96 33.36
N LEU A 10 -43.43 -20.57 34.64
CA LEU A 10 -42.80 -19.38 35.20
C LEU A 10 -41.27 -19.46 35.17
N VAL A 11 -40.70 -20.61 35.56
CA VAL A 11 -39.25 -20.83 35.52
C VAL A 11 -38.72 -20.79 34.09
N ILE A 12 -39.42 -21.39 33.13
CA ILE A 12 -39.03 -21.36 31.71
C ILE A 12 -39.12 -19.93 31.16
N PHE A 13 -40.17 -19.18 31.51
CA PHE A 13 -40.34 -17.80 31.05
C PHE A 13 -39.22 -16.88 31.57
N ILE A 14 -38.79 -17.09 32.82
CA ILE A 14 -37.66 -16.36 33.40
C ILE A 14 -36.33 -16.83 32.79
N ALA A 15 -36.13 -18.12 32.53
CA ALA A 15 -34.86 -18.65 32.01
C ALA A 15 -34.65 -18.47 30.50
N ALA A 16 -35.73 -18.42 29.71
CA ALA A 16 -35.71 -18.29 28.25
C ALA A 16 -34.85 -17.10 27.73
N PRO A 17 -34.97 -15.87 28.25
CA PRO A 17 -34.12 -14.75 27.81
C PRO A 17 -32.64 -14.90 28.20
N GLY A 18 -32.32 -15.87 29.06
CA GLY A 18 -30.96 -16.20 29.47
C GLY A 18 -30.14 -16.94 28.41
N ILE A 19 -30.79 -17.54 27.41
CA ILE A 19 -30.10 -18.25 26.33
C ILE A 19 -29.53 -17.22 25.35
N ARG A 20 -28.19 -17.05 25.36
CA ARG A 20 -27.50 -16.24 24.35
C ARG A 20 -26.53 -17.08 23.56
N ILE A 21 -26.52 -16.84 22.25
CA ILE A 21 -25.54 -17.40 21.33
C ILE A 21 -24.42 -16.38 21.18
N ILE A 22 -23.18 -16.84 21.34
CA ILE A 22 -21.96 -16.05 21.09
C ILE A 22 -21.31 -16.61 19.83
N ASN A 23 -21.07 -15.74 18.85
CA ASN A 23 -20.43 -16.15 17.61
C ASN A 23 -18.95 -16.50 17.82
N GLN A 24 -18.37 -17.29 16.92
CA GLN A 24 -16.97 -17.75 17.06
C GLN A 24 -15.95 -16.59 17.14
N TYR A 25 -16.28 -15.49 16.46
CA TYR A 25 -15.51 -14.25 16.41
C TYR A 25 -15.81 -13.28 17.55
N GLU A 26 -16.70 -13.65 18.48
CA GLU A 26 -17.05 -12.81 19.62
C GLU A 26 -16.55 -13.42 20.93
N ARG A 27 -16.33 -12.55 21.90
CA ARG A 27 -16.10 -12.90 23.30
C ARG A 27 -17.12 -12.16 24.16
N GLY A 28 -17.78 -12.91 25.05
CA GLY A 28 -18.79 -12.36 25.96
C GLY A 28 -18.18 -12.03 27.31
N VAL A 29 -17.98 -10.75 27.61
CA VAL A 29 -17.58 -10.29 28.95
C VAL A 29 -18.81 -10.27 29.83
N VAL A 30 -18.82 -11.07 30.90
CA VAL A 30 -19.98 -11.21 31.79
C VAL A 30 -19.74 -10.46 33.10
N LEU A 31 -20.69 -9.62 33.46
CA LEU A 31 -20.76 -8.91 34.73
C LEU A 31 -21.97 -9.46 35.51
N THR A 32 -21.74 -9.88 36.75
CA THR A 32 -22.81 -10.30 37.68
C THR A 32 -22.95 -9.22 38.73
N LEU A 33 -24.11 -8.55 38.79
CA LEU A 33 -24.38 -7.44 39.74
C LEU A 33 -23.23 -6.40 39.79
N GLY A 34 -22.65 -6.08 38.64
CA GLY A 34 -21.54 -5.12 38.52
C GLY A 34 -20.13 -5.69 38.79
N LYS A 35 -19.99 -6.95 39.23
CA LYS A 35 -18.69 -7.61 39.39
C LYS A 35 -18.31 -8.42 38.17
N PHE A 36 -17.04 -8.36 37.76
CA PHE A 36 -16.50 -9.21 36.70
C PHE A 36 -16.57 -10.68 37.09
N SER A 37 -17.25 -11.49 36.27
CA SER A 37 -17.43 -12.93 36.51
C SER A 37 -16.64 -13.81 35.55
N GLY A 38 -16.08 -13.24 34.49
CA GLY A 38 -15.27 -13.95 33.51
C GLY A 38 -15.63 -13.66 32.05
N VAL A 39 -14.78 -14.14 31.16
CA VAL A 39 -15.00 -14.10 29.71
C VAL A 39 -15.57 -15.44 29.24
N LYS A 40 -16.74 -15.41 28.59
CA LYS A 40 -17.35 -16.59 27.97
C LYS A 40 -16.93 -16.70 26.51
N GLY A 41 -16.34 -17.85 26.16
CA GLY A 41 -16.05 -18.25 24.79
C GLY A 41 -17.31 -18.56 23.95
N PRO A 42 -17.12 -18.91 22.67
CA PRO A 42 -18.18 -19.01 21.68
C PRO A 42 -19.08 -20.23 21.91
N GLY A 43 -20.30 -20.18 21.39
CA GLY A 43 -21.32 -21.21 21.54
C GLY A 43 -22.53 -20.77 22.36
N LEU A 44 -23.40 -21.73 22.70
CA LEU A 44 -24.61 -21.49 23.47
C LEU A 44 -24.24 -21.31 24.95
N ARG A 45 -24.56 -20.14 25.50
CA ARG A 45 -24.29 -19.80 26.90
C ARG A 45 -25.57 -19.37 27.60
N LEU A 46 -25.82 -20.01 28.73
CA LEU A 46 -26.85 -19.60 29.67
C LEU A 46 -26.32 -18.47 30.55
N LEU A 47 -27.07 -17.38 30.58
CA LEU A 47 -26.89 -16.24 31.46
C LEU A 47 -28.12 -16.16 32.37
N ILE A 48 -27.92 -15.85 33.64
CA ILE A 48 -29.04 -15.59 34.54
C ILE A 48 -29.60 -14.21 34.16
N PRO A 49 -30.80 -14.13 33.57
CA PRO A 49 -31.37 -12.86 33.17
C PRO A 49 -31.58 -11.97 34.40
N TYR A 50 -31.53 -10.66 34.20
CA TYR A 50 -31.61 -9.61 35.24
C TYR A 50 -30.39 -9.49 36.18
N VAL A 51 -29.74 -10.60 36.53
CA VAL A 51 -28.57 -10.59 37.43
C VAL A 51 -27.25 -10.44 36.65
N GLN A 52 -27.18 -11.05 35.46
CA GLN A 52 -25.98 -11.06 34.62
C GLN A 52 -26.18 -10.20 33.37
N THR A 53 -25.25 -9.27 33.14
CA THR A 53 -25.14 -8.55 31.88
C THR A 53 -23.93 -9.07 31.10
N MET A 54 -24.05 -9.12 29.78
CA MET A 54 -22.98 -9.56 28.89
C MET A 54 -22.74 -8.52 27.82
N ARG A 55 -21.49 -8.08 27.66
CA ARG A 55 -21.03 -7.30 26.51
C ARG A 55 -20.26 -8.20 25.54
N ARG A 56 -20.62 -8.12 24.26
CA ARG A 56 -19.93 -8.84 23.18
C ARG A 56 -18.83 -7.95 22.65
N VAL A 57 -17.65 -8.53 22.48
CA VAL A 57 -16.49 -7.87 21.87
C VAL A 57 -16.04 -8.73 20.70
N ASP A 58 -15.86 -8.10 19.54
CA ASP A 58 -15.30 -8.76 18.36
C ASP A 58 -13.78 -8.89 18.53
N VAL A 59 -13.24 -10.08 18.27
CA VAL A 59 -11.79 -10.35 18.35
C VAL A 59 -11.12 -10.29 16.97
N ARG A 60 -11.87 -10.02 15.90
CA ARG A 60 -11.32 -9.83 14.56
C ARG A 60 -10.54 -8.53 14.45
N THR A 61 -9.59 -8.53 13.51
CA THR A 61 -8.95 -7.30 13.06
C THR A 61 -10.00 -6.33 12.55
N THR A 62 -10.09 -5.18 13.21
CA THR A 62 -11.00 -4.10 12.85
C THR A 62 -10.18 -2.89 12.44
N PRO A 63 -10.40 -2.34 11.24
CA PRO A 63 -9.79 -1.07 10.86
C PRO A 63 -10.51 0.08 11.57
N ILE A 64 -9.74 1.06 12.03
CA ILE A 64 -10.26 2.36 12.45
C ILE A 64 -9.55 3.48 11.72
N ASP A 65 -10.34 4.44 11.27
CA ASP A 65 -9.83 5.63 10.60
C ASP A 65 -9.41 6.65 11.66
N VAL A 66 -8.18 7.13 11.52
CA VAL A 66 -7.63 8.23 12.31
C VAL A 66 -7.94 9.52 11.56
N PRO A 67 -8.67 10.46 12.17
CA PRO A 67 -9.04 11.70 11.49
C PRO A 67 -7.79 12.50 11.15
N LYS A 68 -7.85 13.17 9.99
CA LYS A 68 -6.77 13.99 9.45
C LYS A 68 -6.27 15.02 10.47
N GLN A 69 -4.95 15.12 10.60
CA GLN A 69 -4.28 16.08 11.47
C GLN A 69 -3.42 17.04 10.64
N GLU A 70 -3.47 18.32 10.98
CA GLU A 70 -2.53 19.31 10.45
C GLU A 70 -1.28 19.33 11.34
N VAL A 71 -0.14 18.98 10.74
CA VAL A 71 1.15 18.85 11.43
C VAL A 71 2.19 19.65 10.66
N ILE A 72 3.12 20.27 11.39
CA ILE A 72 4.29 20.92 10.81
C ILE A 72 5.44 19.90 10.87
N THR A 73 6.01 19.57 9.72
CA THR A 73 7.18 18.67 9.63
C THR A 73 8.44 19.35 10.15
N LYS A 74 9.52 18.57 10.30
CA LYS A 74 10.83 19.07 10.71
C LYS A 74 11.37 20.19 9.81
N ASP A 75 10.98 20.20 8.54
CA ASP A 75 11.37 21.20 7.54
C ASP A 75 10.45 22.43 7.51
N ASN A 76 9.60 22.62 8.53
CA ASN A 76 8.60 23.68 8.60
C ASN A 76 7.56 23.67 7.47
N VAL A 77 7.22 22.49 6.95
CA VAL A 77 6.12 22.35 5.98
C VAL A 77 4.85 21.91 6.70
N THR A 78 3.78 22.68 6.56
CA THR A 78 2.45 22.27 7.04
C THR A 78 1.87 21.21 6.12
N VAL A 79 1.55 20.04 6.68
CA VAL A 79 0.97 18.91 5.95
C VAL A 79 -0.25 18.36 6.70
N GLY A 80 -1.25 17.90 5.94
CA GLY A 80 -2.39 17.18 6.48
C GLY A 80 -2.16 15.67 6.35
N VAL A 81 -2.11 14.93 7.46
CA VAL A 81 -1.88 13.48 7.43
C VAL A 81 -3.03 12.74 8.09
N ASP A 82 -3.50 11.69 7.44
CA ASP A 82 -4.46 10.71 7.97
C ASP A 82 -3.87 9.29 7.91
N ALA A 83 -4.43 8.39 8.71
CA ALA A 83 -3.95 7.02 8.84
C ALA A 83 -5.10 6.07 9.20
N ILE A 84 -4.88 4.78 8.95
CA ILE A 84 -5.77 3.70 9.36
C ILE A 84 -5.01 2.78 10.30
N VAL A 85 -5.59 2.49 11.46
CA VAL A 85 -5.04 1.56 12.45
C VAL A 85 -5.82 0.26 12.37
N TYR A 86 -5.12 -0.83 12.12
CA TYR A 86 -5.65 -2.19 12.21
C TYR A 86 -5.30 -2.74 13.59
N PHE A 87 -6.31 -3.02 14.39
CA PHE A 87 -6.11 -3.65 15.69
C PHE A 87 -7.09 -4.81 15.88
N ARG A 88 -6.77 -5.68 16.83
CA ARG A 88 -7.67 -6.72 17.33
C ARG A 88 -7.66 -6.75 18.84
N VAL A 89 -8.74 -7.25 19.43
CA VAL A 89 -8.83 -7.41 20.89
C VAL A 89 -8.31 -8.79 21.28
N ILE A 90 -7.20 -8.84 22.01
CA ILE A 90 -6.67 -10.09 22.58
C ILE A 90 -7.38 -10.38 23.91
N ASP A 91 -7.49 -9.37 24.77
CA ASP A 91 -8.12 -9.49 26.08
C ASP A 91 -9.40 -8.66 26.16
N SER A 92 -10.51 -9.33 25.87
CA SER A 92 -11.84 -8.72 25.94
C SER A 92 -12.21 -8.20 27.34
N SER A 93 -11.63 -8.74 28.41
CA SER A 93 -11.96 -8.29 29.78
C SER A 93 -11.39 -6.90 30.03
N ARG A 94 -10.09 -6.71 29.75
CA ARG A 94 -9.42 -5.42 29.89
C ARG A 94 -10.01 -4.37 28.95
N ALA A 95 -10.33 -4.74 27.72
CA ALA A 95 -10.92 -3.81 26.74
C ALA A 95 -12.24 -3.18 27.21
N VAL A 96 -13.04 -3.92 27.98
CA VAL A 96 -14.34 -3.46 28.50
C VAL A 96 -14.24 -2.83 29.89
N LEU A 97 -13.31 -3.28 30.73
CA LEU A 97 -13.21 -2.84 32.13
C LEU A 97 -12.30 -1.62 32.31
N GLU A 98 -11.22 -1.52 31.53
CA GLU A 98 -10.22 -0.47 31.69
C GLU A 98 -10.55 0.80 30.90
N THR A 99 -11.40 0.70 29.88
CA THR A 99 -11.79 1.84 29.05
C THR A 99 -13.30 1.89 28.82
N THR A 100 -13.84 3.12 28.78
CA THR A 100 -15.25 3.33 28.40
C THR A 100 -15.48 2.99 26.93
N ASN A 101 -14.56 3.41 26.06
CA ASN A 101 -14.59 3.16 24.63
C ASN A 101 -13.15 3.06 24.10
N TYR A 102 -12.69 1.81 23.95
CA TYR A 102 -11.36 1.53 23.46
C TYR A 102 -11.12 2.02 22.03
N VAL A 103 -12.13 1.98 21.16
CA VAL A 103 -12.03 2.46 19.77
C VAL A 103 -11.69 3.94 19.73
N TYR A 104 -12.43 4.74 20.51
CA TYR A 104 -12.20 6.18 20.59
C TYR A 104 -10.85 6.50 21.23
N ALA A 105 -10.53 5.81 22.32
CA ALA A 105 -9.27 6.02 23.03
C ALA A 105 -8.07 5.67 22.13
N THR A 106 -8.08 4.53 21.44
CA THR A 106 -7.05 4.15 20.47
C THR A 106 -6.93 5.17 19.33
N SER A 107 -8.05 5.67 18.79
CA SER A 107 -8.00 6.74 17.77
C SER A 107 -7.31 8.00 18.29
N GLN A 108 -7.55 8.40 19.53
CA GLN A 108 -6.90 9.58 20.12
C GLN A 108 -5.40 9.39 20.33
N PHE A 109 -4.98 8.22 20.83
CA PHE A 109 -3.55 7.91 20.95
C PHE A 109 -2.88 7.81 19.58
N ALA A 110 -3.55 7.25 18.59
CA ALA A 110 -3.06 7.23 17.22
C ALA A 110 -2.92 8.64 16.62
N GLN A 111 -3.84 9.56 16.89
CA GLN A 111 -3.71 10.97 16.50
C GLN A 111 -2.49 11.64 17.15
N ALA A 112 -2.29 11.42 18.45
CA ALA A 112 -1.15 11.98 19.18
C ALA A 112 0.18 11.41 18.65
N ALA A 113 0.25 10.09 18.43
CA ALA A 113 1.43 9.43 17.87
C ALA A 113 1.69 9.86 16.42
N LEU A 114 0.65 9.98 15.59
CA LEU A 114 0.76 10.48 14.23
C LEU A 114 1.35 11.90 14.22
N ARG A 115 0.86 12.79 15.09
CA ARG A 115 1.36 14.15 15.21
C ARG A 115 2.82 14.20 15.66
N ASP A 116 3.18 13.43 16.67
CA ASP A 116 4.54 13.43 17.24
C ASP A 116 5.56 12.84 16.26
N VAL A 117 5.28 11.67 15.68
CA VAL A 117 6.18 11.05 14.71
C VAL A 117 6.31 11.92 13.47
N THR A 118 5.19 12.36 12.88
CA THR A 118 5.22 13.17 11.64
C THR A 118 5.97 14.50 11.83
N GLY A 119 5.91 15.11 13.02
CA GLY A 119 6.65 16.34 13.33
C GLY A 119 8.17 16.13 13.41
N ASN A 120 8.64 14.93 13.73
CA ASN A 120 10.05 14.60 13.82
C ASN A 120 10.69 14.18 12.49
N PHE A 121 9.89 13.98 11.44
CA PHE A 121 10.34 13.61 10.10
C PHE A 121 10.28 14.78 9.11
N GLU A 122 11.13 14.67 8.09
CA GLU A 122 11.19 15.58 6.95
C GLU A 122 10.08 15.24 5.94
N LEU A 123 9.68 16.20 5.10
CA LEU A 123 8.58 15.99 4.15
C LEU A 123 8.88 14.82 3.19
N ASP A 124 10.12 14.73 2.71
CA ASP A 124 10.52 13.70 1.76
C ASP A 124 10.49 12.29 2.40
N ASP A 125 10.83 12.19 3.68
CA ASP A 125 10.73 10.93 4.44
C ASP A 125 9.28 10.47 4.57
N LEU A 126 8.33 11.39 4.78
CA LEU A 126 6.90 11.06 4.82
C LEU A 126 6.38 10.49 3.49
N LEU A 127 6.97 10.91 2.37
CA LEU A 127 6.59 10.43 1.03
C LEU A 127 7.31 9.13 0.66
N SER A 128 8.58 8.99 1.02
CA SER A 128 9.45 7.89 0.59
C SER A 128 9.53 6.72 1.58
N LYS A 129 9.57 6.99 2.89
CA LYS A 129 9.78 6.01 3.97
C LYS A 129 8.52 5.74 4.78
N ARG A 130 7.38 5.61 4.09
CA ARG A 130 6.06 5.37 4.72
C ARG A 130 6.05 4.18 5.68
N GLU A 131 6.71 3.08 5.30
CA GLU A 131 6.75 1.86 6.12
C GLU A 131 7.51 2.07 7.44
N GLU A 132 8.62 2.81 7.42
CA GLU A 132 9.40 3.10 8.64
C GLU A 132 8.60 3.97 9.61
N ILE A 133 7.89 4.97 9.09
CA ILE A 133 7.05 5.86 9.88
C ILE A 133 5.86 5.09 10.46
N SER A 134 5.20 4.27 9.62
CA SER A 134 4.11 3.38 10.04
C SER A 134 4.53 2.46 11.19
N GLN A 135 5.74 1.89 11.13
CA GLN A 135 6.27 1.03 12.18
C GLN A 135 6.54 1.80 13.48
N LYS A 136 7.12 3.01 13.41
CA LYS A 136 7.32 3.86 14.61
C LYS A 136 6.00 4.28 15.25
N ILE A 137 4.99 4.65 14.45
CA ILE A 137 3.66 4.98 14.98
C ILE A 137 3.04 3.75 15.63
N LYS A 138 3.14 2.57 15.00
CA LYS A 138 2.66 1.31 15.56
C LYS A 138 3.27 1.07 16.94
N GLU A 139 4.59 1.16 17.08
CA GLU A 139 5.29 0.92 18.36
C GLU A 139 4.79 1.83 19.49
N ILE A 140 4.57 3.12 19.20
CA ILE A 140 4.08 4.09 20.18
C ILE A 140 2.62 3.80 20.58
N VAL A 141 1.77 3.48 19.61
CA VAL A 141 0.35 3.19 19.86
C VAL A 141 0.21 1.87 20.61
N ASP A 142 0.90 0.82 20.19
CA ASP A 142 0.86 -0.52 20.77
C ASP A 142 1.24 -0.50 22.26
N ALA A 143 2.32 0.21 22.60
CA ALA A 143 2.78 0.36 23.99
C ALA A 143 1.74 1.00 24.93
N GLN A 144 0.83 1.82 24.40
CA GLN A 144 -0.26 2.40 25.20
C GLN A 144 -1.52 1.52 25.19
N THR A 145 -1.86 0.92 24.05
CA THR A 145 -3.07 0.12 23.87
C THR A 145 -2.97 -1.27 24.51
N ASP A 146 -1.76 -1.76 24.74
CA ASP A 146 -1.46 -3.01 25.44
C ASP A 146 -2.10 -3.10 26.83
N LYS A 147 -2.20 -1.95 27.53
CA LYS A 147 -2.84 -1.85 28.85
C LYS A 147 -4.27 -2.38 28.75
N TRP A 148 -5.00 -1.94 27.73
CA TRP A 148 -6.38 -2.28 27.47
C TRP A 148 -6.60 -3.64 26.81
N GLY A 149 -5.54 -4.41 26.54
CA GLY A 149 -5.65 -5.72 25.92
C GLY A 149 -5.94 -5.69 24.41
N ILE A 150 -5.51 -4.62 23.74
CA ILE A 150 -5.63 -4.41 22.30
C ILE A 150 -4.25 -4.56 21.68
N ASP A 151 -4.18 -5.35 20.62
CA ASP A 151 -2.97 -5.59 19.83
C ASP A 151 -3.09 -4.85 18.51
N VAL A 152 -2.15 -3.96 18.23
CA VAL A 152 -2.12 -3.19 16.98
C VAL A 152 -1.36 -4.01 15.95
N GLU A 153 -2.07 -4.56 14.96
CA GLU A 153 -1.44 -5.37 13.91
C GLU A 153 -0.61 -4.51 12.96
N ASN A 154 -1.18 -3.39 12.49
CA ASN A 154 -0.53 -2.50 11.53
C ASN A 154 -1.13 -1.09 11.57
N VAL A 155 -0.31 -0.08 11.28
CA VAL A 155 -0.74 1.30 11.05
C VAL A 155 -0.35 1.70 9.64
N LYS A 156 -1.31 2.13 8.83
CA LYS A 156 -1.05 2.58 7.45
C LYS A 156 -1.34 4.06 7.30
N LEU A 157 -0.36 4.80 6.82
CA LEU A 157 -0.56 6.17 6.35
C LEU A 157 -1.43 6.14 5.09
N GLN A 158 -2.53 6.90 5.07
CA GLN A 158 -3.49 6.86 3.98
C GLN A 158 -3.17 7.95 2.94
N ASN A 159 -3.26 9.22 3.34
CA ASN A 159 -3.05 10.40 2.53
C ASN A 159 -2.12 11.40 3.24
N ILE A 160 -1.31 12.09 2.44
CA ILE A 160 -0.50 13.23 2.86
C ILE A 160 -0.90 14.38 1.95
N GLU A 161 -1.63 15.33 2.51
CA GLU A 161 -2.06 16.54 1.83
C GLU A 161 -1.04 17.66 2.01
N LEU A 162 -0.59 18.19 0.89
CA LEU A 162 0.37 19.27 0.81
C LEU A 162 -0.35 20.57 0.45
N PRO A 163 0.15 21.74 0.92
CA PRO A 163 -0.31 23.03 0.43
C PRO A 163 -0.17 23.10 -1.09
N HIS A 164 -1.14 23.75 -1.74
CA HIS A 164 -1.23 23.78 -3.21
C HIS A 164 0.06 24.30 -3.87
N ASP A 165 0.69 25.31 -3.28
CA ASP A 165 1.91 25.92 -3.82
C ASP A 165 3.11 24.95 -3.76
N MET A 166 3.27 24.21 -2.67
CA MET A 166 4.32 23.21 -2.51
C MET A 166 4.10 22.03 -3.47
N LYS A 167 2.85 21.55 -3.61
CA LYS A 167 2.50 20.49 -4.56
C LYS A 167 2.88 20.86 -5.99
N ARG A 168 2.63 22.10 -6.40
CA ARG A 168 3.00 22.61 -7.73
C ARG A 168 4.51 22.72 -7.91
N ALA A 169 5.23 23.24 -6.92
CA ALA A 169 6.68 23.36 -6.98
C ALA A 169 7.37 21.99 -7.07
N MET A 170 6.94 21.03 -6.25
CA MET A 170 7.45 19.65 -6.29
C MET A 170 7.14 18.95 -7.60
N ALA A 171 5.93 19.14 -8.15
CA ALA A 171 5.58 18.58 -9.46
C ALA A 171 6.52 19.09 -10.57
N LYS A 172 6.81 20.40 -10.59
CA LYS A 172 7.73 21.01 -11.55
C LYS A 172 9.17 20.51 -11.38
N GLN A 173 9.63 20.36 -10.14
CA GLN A 173 10.96 19.81 -9.84
C GLN A 173 11.07 18.34 -10.28
N ALA A 174 10.05 17.53 -9.99
CA ALA A 174 10.01 16.12 -10.35
C ALA A 174 9.95 15.93 -11.88
N GLU A 175 9.25 16.80 -12.59
CA GLU A 175 9.22 16.82 -14.06
C GLU A 175 10.61 17.13 -14.64
N ALA A 176 11.27 18.19 -14.17
CA ALA A 176 12.61 18.55 -14.62
C ALA A 176 13.66 17.45 -14.34
N GLU A 177 13.60 16.81 -13.16
CA GLU A 177 14.49 15.70 -12.82
C GLU A 177 14.19 14.44 -13.68
N ARG A 178 12.92 14.17 -13.97
CA ARG A 178 12.52 13.08 -14.88
C ARG A 178 13.01 13.32 -16.31
N GLU A 179 12.86 14.54 -16.83
CA GLU A 179 13.36 14.92 -18.16
C GLU A 179 14.89 14.78 -18.23
N ARG A 180 15.60 15.28 -17.20
CA ARG A 180 17.06 15.13 -17.09
C ARG A 180 17.47 13.65 -17.10
N ARG A 181 16.83 12.82 -16.27
CA ARG A 181 17.12 11.38 -16.21
C ARG A 181 16.81 10.69 -17.53
N ALA A 182 15.68 11.02 -18.17
CA ALA A 182 15.33 10.48 -19.47
C ALA A 182 16.37 10.83 -20.54
N ALA A 183 16.84 12.09 -20.57
CA ALA A 183 17.88 12.52 -21.51
C ALA A 183 19.21 11.76 -21.33
N ILE A 184 19.62 11.52 -20.08
CA ILE A 184 20.83 10.73 -19.77
C ILE A 184 20.67 9.29 -20.23
N ILE A 185 19.54 8.65 -19.88
CA ILE A 185 19.25 7.26 -20.26
C ILE A 185 19.22 7.11 -21.78
N THR A 186 18.61 8.06 -22.50
CA THR A 186 18.59 8.06 -23.97
C THR A 186 19.99 8.21 -24.56
N ALA A 187 20.79 9.15 -24.06
CA ALA A 187 22.16 9.35 -24.54
C ALA A 187 23.07 8.13 -24.27
N GLU A 188 22.91 7.49 -23.11
CA GLU A 188 23.61 6.24 -22.79
C GLU A 188 23.15 5.08 -23.69
N GLY A 189 21.84 4.97 -23.93
CA GLY A 189 21.26 4.01 -24.86
C GLY A 189 21.76 4.20 -26.30
N GLU A 190 21.81 5.44 -26.79
CA GLU A 190 22.34 5.77 -28.13
C GLU A 190 23.82 5.44 -28.24
N LYS A 191 24.62 5.76 -27.21
CA LYS A 191 26.05 5.41 -27.17
C LYS A 191 26.26 3.89 -27.20
N ALA A 192 25.51 3.15 -26.39
CA ALA A 192 25.58 1.69 -26.36
C ALA A 192 25.14 1.06 -27.70
N ALA A 193 24.07 1.58 -28.30
CA ALA A 193 23.61 1.14 -29.62
C ALA A 193 24.64 1.42 -30.72
N ALA A 194 25.22 2.63 -30.74
CA ALA A 194 26.25 2.99 -31.70
C ALA A 194 27.51 2.12 -31.56
N ALA A 195 27.92 1.81 -30.33
CA ALA A 195 29.04 0.90 -30.07
C ALA A 195 28.76 -0.51 -30.61
N ALA A 196 27.58 -1.08 -30.33
CA ALA A 196 27.19 -2.39 -30.82
C ALA A 196 27.11 -2.45 -32.36
N VAL A 197 26.58 -1.40 -33.00
CA VAL A 197 26.53 -1.30 -34.47
C VAL A 197 27.93 -1.21 -35.06
N SER A 198 28.83 -0.42 -34.46
CA SER A 198 30.22 -0.30 -34.89
C SER A 198 30.98 -1.62 -34.78
N GLU A 199 30.81 -2.33 -33.67
CA GLU A 199 31.41 -3.65 -33.44
C GLU A 199 30.89 -4.69 -34.45
N ALA A 200 29.57 -4.72 -34.69
CA ALA A 200 28.96 -5.58 -35.70
C ALA A 200 29.49 -5.27 -37.11
N ALA A 201 29.63 -3.99 -37.48
CA ALA A 201 30.19 -3.58 -38.75
C ALA A 201 31.65 -4.06 -38.91
N ALA A 202 32.48 -3.88 -37.87
CA ALA A 202 33.87 -4.34 -37.87
C ALA A 202 33.99 -5.87 -38.01
N MET A 203 33.11 -6.64 -37.36
CA MET A 203 33.05 -8.11 -37.51
C MET A 203 32.66 -8.53 -38.94
N LEU A 204 31.67 -7.86 -39.54
CA LEU A 204 31.24 -8.13 -40.92
C LEU A 204 32.31 -7.80 -41.95
N SER A 205 33.10 -6.73 -41.74
CA SER A 205 34.21 -6.37 -42.62
C SER A 205 35.39 -7.35 -42.54
N LYS A 206 35.67 -7.92 -41.35
CA LYS A 206 36.73 -8.92 -41.18
C LYS A 206 36.40 -10.27 -41.84
N THR A 207 35.11 -10.58 -41.99
CA THR A 207 34.65 -11.86 -42.55
C THR A 207 34.49 -11.74 -44.07
N PRO A 208 35.22 -12.51 -44.91
CA PRO A 208 35.09 -12.43 -46.36
C PRO A 208 33.66 -12.71 -46.81
N GLY A 209 33.03 -11.76 -47.52
CA GLY A 209 31.64 -11.86 -47.97
C GLY A 209 30.57 -11.50 -46.92
N GLY A 210 30.93 -11.18 -45.68
CA GLY A 210 29.98 -10.84 -44.60
C GLY A 210 29.12 -9.60 -44.91
N ILE A 211 29.75 -8.55 -45.47
CA ILE A 211 29.03 -7.36 -45.94
C ILE A 211 28.02 -7.73 -47.03
N ASN A 212 28.38 -8.59 -47.98
CA ASN A 212 27.49 -9.00 -49.06
C ASN A 212 26.25 -9.73 -48.54
N VAL A 213 26.41 -10.63 -47.56
CA VAL A 213 25.28 -11.32 -46.90
C VAL A 213 24.36 -10.32 -46.20
N ARG A 214 24.93 -9.33 -45.48
CA ARG A 214 24.13 -8.27 -44.87
C ARG A 214 23.38 -7.44 -45.91
N THR A 215 24.02 -7.07 -47.01
CA THR A 215 23.39 -6.34 -48.13
C THR A 215 22.21 -7.15 -48.69
N LEU A 216 22.38 -8.46 -48.92
CA LEU A 216 21.30 -9.34 -49.38
C LEU A 216 20.14 -9.45 -48.37
N GLN A 217 20.43 -9.60 -47.08
CA GLN A 217 19.40 -9.60 -46.02
C GLN A 217 18.67 -8.25 -45.92
N THR A 218 19.36 -7.13 -46.17
CA THR A 218 18.74 -5.80 -46.17
C THR A 218 17.84 -5.62 -47.39
N LEU A 219 18.27 -6.12 -48.56
CA LEU A 219 17.45 -6.14 -49.78
C LEU A 219 16.20 -7.02 -49.62
N GLU A 220 16.30 -8.18 -48.97
CA GLU A 220 15.16 -9.04 -48.67
C GLU A 220 14.14 -8.34 -47.76
N LYS A 221 14.61 -7.65 -46.71
CA LYS A 221 13.74 -6.84 -45.83
C LYS A 221 13.04 -5.70 -46.57
N ILE A 222 13.77 -4.97 -47.42
CA ILE A 222 13.20 -3.87 -48.22
C ILE A 222 12.21 -4.41 -49.26
N SER A 223 12.50 -5.58 -49.85
CA SER A 223 11.60 -6.24 -50.81
C SER A 223 10.30 -6.77 -50.17
N GLY A 224 10.26 -6.93 -48.85
CA GLY A 224 9.07 -7.34 -48.10
C GLY A 224 8.08 -6.21 -47.79
N GLU A 225 8.49 -4.94 -47.90
CA GLU A 225 7.61 -3.78 -47.69
C GLU A 225 6.97 -3.31 -49.02
N PRO A 226 5.63 -3.30 -49.18
CA PRO A 226 4.97 -3.06 -50.47
C PRO A 226 5.05 -1.63 -51.03
N SER A 227 5.81 -0.70 -50.45
CA SER A 227 5.70 0.71 -50.81
C SER A 227 6.98 1.54 -50.62
N GLN A 228 7.81 1.62 -51.67
CA GLN A 228 8.22 2.87 -52.35
C GLN A 228 9.65 2.80 -52.93
N LYS A 229 9.69 2.92 -54.27
CA LYS A 229 10.76 3.44 -55.14
C LYS A 229 12.13 2.75 -55.03
N THR A 230 12.40 1.92 -56.04
CA THR A 230 13.74 1.45 -56.43
C THR A 230 14.71 2.62 -56.59
N LEU A 231 15.49 2.92 -55.54
CA LEU A 231 16.65 3.80 -55.63
C LEU A 231 17.86 2.95 -56.02
N VAL A 232 18.23 2.98 -57.29
CA VAL A 232 19.45 2.33 -57.79
C VAL A 232 20.63 3.26 -57.48
N ILE A 233 21.40 2.95 -56.44
CA ILE A 233 22.68 3.62 -56.18
C ILE A 233 23.75 2.84 -56.95
N LEU A 234 24.29 3.45 -58.02
CA LEU A 234 25.37 2.87 -58.81
C LEU A 234 26.74 3.20 -58.16
N PRO A 235 27.64 2.21 -57.99
CA PRO A 235 29.01 2.45 -57.54
C PRO A 235 29.73 3.45 -58.46
N SER A 236 30.52 4.35 -57.87
CA SER A 236 31.28 5.40 -58.59
C SER A 236 32.26 4.85 -59.65
N GLU A 237 32.60 3.57 -59.60
CA GLU A 237 33.43 2.88 -60.60
C GLU A 237 32.71 2.64 -61.95
N LEU A 238 31.38 2.52 -61.94
CA LEU A 238 30.57 2.34 -63.17
C LEU A 238 30.40 3.66 -63.94
N THR A 239 30.35 4.79 -63.24
CA THR A 239 30.26 6.12 -63.86
C THR A 239 31.52 6.48 -64.64
N GLY A 240 32.70 6.05 -64.18
CA GLY A 240 33.96 6.25 -64.89
C GLY A 240 34.01 5.56 -66.25
N LYS A 241 33.47 4.33 -66.36
CA LYS A 241 33.49 3.55 -67.62
C LYS A 241 32.46 3.98 -68.66
N ILE A 242 31.41 4.71 -68.27
CA ILE A 242 30.39 5.22 -69.20
C ILE A 242 30.94 6.41 -69.99
N ASN A 243 31.80 7.23 -69.40
CA ASN A 243 32.40 8.39 -70.09
C ASN A 243 33.36 7.97 -71.21
N ASP A 244 34.12 6.88 -71.02
CA ASP A 244 35.02 6.32 -72.05
C ASP A 244 34.28 5.71 -73.24
N PHE A 245 33.00 5.34 -73.09
CA PHE A 245 32.19 4.78 -74.16
C PHE A 245 31.47 5.86 -75.01
N ILE A 246 31.38 7.10 -74.50
CA ILE A 246 30.73 8.23 -75.17
C ILE A 246 31.73 9.07 -76.00
N GLN A 247 33.05 8.92 -75.75
CA GLN A 247 34.11 9.62 -76.49
C GLN A 247 34.72 8.83 -77.67
N LYS A 248 34.09 7.76 -78.14
CA LYS A 248 34.51 7.00 -79.32
C LYS A 248 33.44 7.00 -80.39
#